data_AF-A0A821ZTQ7-F1
#
_entry.id   AF-A0A821ZTQ7-F1
#
_cell.length_a   1.000
_cell.length_b   1.000
_cell.length_c   1.000
_cell.angle_alpha   90.00
_cell.angle_beta   90.00
_cell.angle_gamma   90.00
#
_symmetry.space_group_name_H-M   'P 1'
#
loop_
_entity.id
_entity.type
_entity.pdbx_description
1 polymer ?
#
loop_
_entity_poly.entity_id
_entity_poly.type
_entity_poly.pdbx_seq_one_letter_code
_entity_poly.pdbx_strand_id
1 'polypeptide(L)'
;TCLKYDVTTLVRVSEKTYDAKPIEAAGIKVHNLEYPDGSAPDSIVRNKWLNIVKENKNGCIAVHCVHGLGRSPVLVAMALREAGMARQESIDFVRSHRRGSFNVRQLEFLQNYQSGHRL
;
A
#
# COMPACT_ATOMS: atom_id res chain seq x y z
N THR A 1 -17.79 -1.64 -3.20
CA THR A 1 -17.00 -1.38 -4.42
C THR A 1 -16.31 -0.04 -4.28
N CYS A 2 -15.19 0.22 -4.98
CA CYS A 2 -14.35 1.42 -4.82
C CYS A 2 -15.13 2.75 -4.77
N LEU A 3 -16.21 2.86 -5.56
CA LEU A 3 -17.13 4.02 -5.59
C LEU A 3 -17.85 4.28 -4.26
N LYS A 4 -18.05 3.26 -3.41
CA LYS A 4 -18.67 3.41 -2.09
C LYS A 4 -17.76 4.13 -1.09
N TYR A 5 -16.45 4.12 -1.34
CA TYR A 5 -15.44 4.65 -0.43
C TYR A 5 -14.70 5.85 -1.04
N ASP A 6 -15.27 6.47 -2.08
CA ASP A 6 -14.68 7.62 -2.78
C ASP A 6 -13.21 7.40 -3.20
N VAL A 7 -12.93 6.17 -3.63
CA VAL A 7 -11.59 5.78 -4.10
C VAL A 7 -11.32 6.50 -5.41
N THR A 8 -10.31 7.35 -5.40
CA THR A 8 -9.81 8.08 -6.58
C THR A 8 -8.62 7.39 -7.23
N THR A 9 -7.89 6.58 -6.45
CA THR A 9 -6.66 5.92 -6.89
C THR A 9 -6.66 4.46 -6.47
N LEU A 10 -6.35 3.57 -7.40
CA LEU A 10 -6.19 2.13 -7.16
C LEU A 10 -4.74 1.71 -7.42
N VAL A 11 -4.09 1.11 -6.43
CA VAL A 11 -2.73 0.59 -6.52
C VAL A 11 -2.75 -0.93 -6.49
N ARG A 12 -2.22 -1.53 -7.55
CA ARG A 12 -2.06 -2.98 -7.70
C ARG A 12 -0.64 -3.36 -7.37
N VAL A 13 -0.44 -4.25 -6.41
CA VAL A 13 0.91 -4.72 -5.99
C VAL A 13 1.23 -6.14 -6.42
N SER A 14 0.38 -6.72 -7.25
CA SER A 14 0.53 -8.04 -7.85
C SER A 14 0.41 -7.97 -9.36
N GLU A 15 0.78 -9.08 -10.00
CA GLU A 15 0.55 -9.30 -11.43
C GLU A 15 -0.88 -8.93 -11.85
N LYS A 16 -1.01 -8.45 -13.07
CA LYS A 16 -2.28 -8.02 -13.65
C LYS A 16 -3.17 -9.24 -13.90
N THR A 17 -4.21 -9.38 -13.09
CA THR A 17 -5.21 -10.45 -13.23
C THR A 17 -6.49 -10.01 -13.93
N TYR A 18 -6.66 -8.71 -14.19
CA TYR A 18 -7.83 -8.14 -14.85
C TYR A 18 -7.50 -6.82 -15.58
N ASP A 19 -8.33 -6.45 -16.55
CA ASP A 19 -8.20 -5.20 -17.31
C ASP A 19 -8.59 -3.98 -16.45
N ALA A 20 -7.73 -2.96 -16.44
CA ALA A 20 -7.98 -1.73 -15.69
C ALA A 20 -8.95 -0.77 -16.41
N LYS A 21 -9.19 -0.94 -17.71
CA LYS A 21 -10.02 -0.02 -18.49
C LYS A 21 -11.39 0.28 -17.87
N PRO A 22 -12.15 -0.68 -17.32
CA PRO A 22 -13.44 -0.37 -16.69
C PRO A 22 -13.31 0.49 -15.43
N ILE A 23 -12.20 0.35 -14.70
CA ILE A 23 -11.91 1.12 -13.49
C ILE A 23 -11.46 2.53 -13.85
N GLU A 24 -10.61 2.65 -14.86
CA GLU A 24 -10.16 3.93 -15.41
C GLU A 24 -11.32 4.72 -16.04
N ALA A 25 -12.24 4.03 -16.72
CA ALA A 25 -13.46 4.63 -17.26
C ALA A 25 -14.40 5.18 -16.17
N ALA A 26 -14.32 4.65 -14.95
CA ALA A 26 -15.03 5.17 -13.78
C ALA A 26 -14.31 6.36 -13.11
N GLY A 27 -13.23 6.88 -13.72
CA GLY A 27 -12.47 8.01 -13.22
C GLY A 27 -11.43 7.66 -12.14
N ILE A 28 -11.17 6.37 -11.91
CA ILE A 28 -10.21 5.91 -10.89
C ILE A 28 -8.84 5.71 -11.53
N LYS A 29 -7.81 6.40 -11.03
CA LYS A 29 -6.44 6.29 -11.53
C LYS A 29 -5.82 4.96 -11.08
N VAL A 30 -5.37 4.12 -12.00
CA VAL A 30 -4.80 2.80 -11.68
C VAL A 30 -3.28 2.81 -11.80
N HIS A 31 -2.58 2.40 -10.74
CA HIS A 31 -1.12 2.24 -10.69
C HIS A 31 -0.71 0.79 -10.48
N ASN A 32 0.37 0.37 -11.13
CA ASN A 32 0.97 -0.96 -10.99
C ASN A 32 2.31 -0.84 -10.28
N LEU A 33 2.39 -1.38 -9.07
CA LEU A 33 3.56 -1.40 -8.20
C LEU A 33 3.87 -2.85 -7.83
N GLU A 34 4.13 -3.67 -8.83
CA GLU A 34 4.36 -5.10 -8.67
C GLU A 34 5.67 -5.37 -7.92
N TYR A 35 5.62 -6.25 -6.93
CA TYR A 35 6.82 -6.82 -6.29
C TYR A 35 6.54 -8.25 -5.79
N PRO A 36 7.61 -9.06 -5.57
CA PRO A 36 7.47 -10.47 -5.24
C PRO A 36 6.62 -10.72 -3.98
N ASP A 37 5.89 -11.83 -3.97
CA ASP A 37 5.08 -12.17 -2.82
C ASP A 37 5.93 -12.56 -1.60
N GLY A 38 5.45 -12.21 -0.42
CA GLY A 38 6.13 -12.47 0.83
C GLY A 38 7.46 -11.72 1.04
N SER A 39 7.86 -10.84 0.12
CA SER A 39 9.03 -9.96 0.27
C SER A 39 8.62 -8.53 0.65
N ALA A 40 9.63 -7.71 0.92
CA ALA A 40 9.49 -6.27 1.06
C ALA A 40 9.64 -5.57 -0.32
N PRO A 41 8.99 -4.43 -0.54
CA PRO A 41 9.16 -3.65 -1.76
C PRO A 41 10.58 -3.08 -1.86
N ASP A 42 11.13 -3.06 -3.08
CA ASP A 42 12.41 -2.41 -3.38
C ASP A 42 12.32 -0.87 -3.32
N SER A 43 13.46 -0.19 -3.46
CA SER A 43 13.50 1.28 -3.41
C SER A 43 12.68 1.97 -4.50
N ILE A 44 12.55 1.35 -5.68
CA ILE A 44 11.82 1.90 -6.82
C ILE A 44 10.32 1.89 -6.51
N VAL A 45 9.81 0.75 -6.03
CA VAL A 45 8.40 0.58 -5.63
C VAL A 45 8.07 1.51 -4.47
N ARG A 46 8.94 1.59 -3.46
CA ARG A 46 8.75 2.50 -2.32
C ARG A 46 8.64 3.96 -2.77
N ASN A 47 9.57 4.41 -3.62
CA ASN A 47 9.55 5.79 -4.10
C ASN A 47 8.29 6.12 -4.89
N LYS A 48 7.85 5.23 -5.79
CA LYS A 48 6.60 5.41 -6.54
C LYS A 48 5.39 5.43 -5.62
N TRP A 49 5.34 4.52 -4.64
CA TRP A 49 4.26 4.47 -3.64
C TRP A 49 4.15 5.79 -2.88
N LEU A 50 5.25 6.29 -2.32
CA LEU A 50 5.23 7.54 -1.54
C LEU A 50 4.85 8.75 -2.40
N ASN A 51 5.26 8.79 -3.66
CA ASN A 51 4.84 9.83 -4.59
C ASN A 51 3.31 9.78 -4.83
N ILE A 52 2.74 8.59 -5.03
CA ILE A 52 1.29 8.42 -5.19
C ILE A 52 0.54 8.90 -3.95
N VAL A 53 1.01 8.53 -2.75
CA VAL A 53 0.39 9.00 -1.49
C VAL A 53 0.46 10.51 -1.36
N LYS A 54 1.61 11.12 -1.68
CA LYS A 54 1.81 12.57 -1.65
C LYS A 54 0.95 13.33 -2.65
N GLU A 55 0.71 12.76 -3.84
CA GLU A 55 -0.15 13.34 -4.87
C GLU A 55 -1.63 13.25 -4.52
N ASN A 56 -2.04 12.28 -3.71
CA ASN A 56 -3.44 11.97 -3.40
C ASN A 56 -3.87 12.45 -2.00
N LYS A 57 -3.49 13.68 -1.61
CA LYS A 57 -3.73 14.22 -0.24
C LYS A 57 -5.19 14.23 0.20
N ASN A 58 -6.12 14.40 -0.73
CA ASN A 58 -7.55 14.58 -0.45
C ASN A 58 -8.41 13.42 -0.98
N GLY A 59 -7.78 12.33 -1.42
CA GLY A 59 -8.48 11.20 -2.03
C GLY A 59 -8.32 9.93 -1.20
N CYS A 60 -9.20 8.94 -1.46
CA CYS A 60 -8.99 7.60 -0.95
C CYS A 60 -8.15 6.78 -1.94
N ILE A 61 -7.11 6.12 -1.43
CA ILE A 61 -6.26 5.20 -2.17
C ILE A 61 -6.61 3.76 -1.75
N ALA A 62 -7.07 2.96 -2.70
CA ALA A 62 -7.24 1.53 -2.50
C ALA A 62 -5.96 0.80 -2.91
N VAL A 63 -5.41 -0.06 -2.05
CA VAL A 63 -4.25 -0.90 -2.36
C VAL A 63 -4.67 -2.36 -2.30
N HIS A 64 -4.43 -3.12 -3.37
CA HIS A 64 -4.76 -4.55 -3.36
C HIS A 64 -3.67 -5.41 -4.02
N CYS A 65 -3.67 -6.67 -3.59
CA CYS A 65 -2.89 -7.77 -4.13
C CYS A 65 -3.90 -8.82 -4.64
N VAL A 66 -3.46 -10.02 -5.05
CA VAL A 66 -4.34 -11.15 -5.37
C VAL A 66 -5.13 -11.59 -4.13
N HIS A 67 -4.44 -11.90 -3.03
CA HIS A 67 -5.07 -12.37 -1.77
C HIS A 67 -5.14 -11.28 -0.69
N GLY A 68 -4.49 -10.13 -0.90
CA GLY A 68 -4.58 -8.97 0.01
C GLY A 68 -4.03 -9.17 1.43
N LEU A 69 -3.23 -10.21 1.70
CA LEU A 69 -2.79 -10.55 3.06
C LEU A 69 -1.38 -10.04 3.42
N GLY A 70 -0.43 -10.05 2.48
CA GLY A 70 0.97 -9.69 2.76
C GLY A 70 1.38 -8.34 2.19
N ARG A 71 1.36 -8.22 0.86
CA ARG A 71 1.95 -7.07 0.14
C ARG A 71 1.25 -5.75 0.44
N SER A 72 -0.06 -5.66 0.22
CA SER A 72 -0.80 -4.39 0.38
C SER A 72 -0.66 -3.77 1.79
N PRO A 73 -0.81 -4.55 2.89
CA PRO A 73 -0.54 -4.04 4.24
C PRO A 73 0.84 -3.40 4.44
N VAL A 74 1.89 -3.90 3.78
CA VAL A 74 3.27 -3.37 3.93
C VAL A 74 3.37 -1.94 3.41
N LEU A 75 2.75 -1.63 2.27
CA LEU A 75 2.73 -0.27 1.74
C LEU A 75 1.94 0.68 2.65
N VAL A 76 0.82 0.21 3.22
CA VAL A 76 0.02 1.01 4.15
C VAL A 76 0.80 1.33 5.43
N ALA A 77 1.42 0.33 6.07
CA ALA A 77 2.23 0.54 7.27
C ALA A 77 3.42 1.49 7.00
N MET A 78 4.02 1.42 5.81
CA MET A 78 5.08 2.33 5.39
C MET A 78 4.58 3.77 5.23
N ALA A 79 3.41 3.97 4.63
CA ALA A 79 2.81 5.31 4.51
C ALA A 79 2.49 5.91 5.88
N LEU A 80 1.92 5.12 6.79
CA LEU A 80 1.69 5.55 8.18
C LEU A 80 2.99 5.94 8.88
N ARG A 81 4.05 5.14 8.68
CA ARG A 81 5.36 5.42 9.25
C ARG A 81 5.96 6.72 8.69
N GLU A 82 5.82 6.96 7.38
CA GLU A 82 6.27 8.20 6.74
C GLU A 82 5.46 9.43 7.18
N ALA A 83 4.18 9.25 7.52
CA ALA A 83 3.31 10.28 8.09
C ALA A 83 3.57 10.54 9.59
N GLY A 84 4.59 9.93 10.19
CA GLY A 84 5.03 10.19 11.56
C GLY A 84 4.62 9.16 12.61
N MET A 85 3.80 8.17 12.27
CA MET A 85 3.39 7.10 13.21
C MET A 85 4.61 6.28 13.66
N ALA A 86 4.65 5.83 14.92
CA ALA A 86 5.75 5.00 15.39
C ALA A 86 5.78 3.65 14.65
N ARG A 87 6.97 3.03 14.52
CA ARG A 87 7.15 1.76 13.79
C ARG A 87 6.23 0.64 14.31
N GLN A 88 6.18 0.47 15.62
CA GLN A 88 5.36 -0.57 16.24
C GLN A 88 3.88 -0.23 16.12
N GLU A 89 3.53 1.03 16.35
CA GLU A 89 2.17 1.55 16.24
C GLU A 89 1.60 1.38 14.82
N SER A 90 2.39 1.60 13.75
CA SER A 90 1.91 1.41 12.38
C SER A 90 1.62 -0.06 12.05
N ILE A 91 2.42 -0.98 12.58
CA ILE A 91 2.19 -2.43 12.46
C ILE A 91 0.90 -2.81 13.19
N ASP A 92 0.75 -2.34 14.44
CA ASP A 92 -0.39 -2.69 15.28
C ASP A 92 -1.70 -2.07 14.77
N PHE A 93 -1.64 -0.85 14.24
CA PHE A 93 -2.76 -0.19 13.59
C PHE A 93 -3.28 -0.97 12.39
N VAL A 94 -2.38 -1.49 11.54
CA VAL A 94 -2.80 -2.31 10.40
C VAL A 94 -3.37 -3.65 10.87
N ARG A 95 -2.78 -4.27 11.89
CA ARG A 95 -3.27 -5.53 12.45
C ARG A 95 -4.61 -5.43 13.17
N SER A 96 -4.91 -4.29 13.79
CA SER A 96 -6.21 -4.06 14.44
C SER A 96 -7.35 -4.02 13.41
N HIS A 97 -7.08 -3.52 12.21
CA HIS A 97 -8.03 -3.49 11.10
C HIS A 97 -8.02 -4.78 10.25
N ARG A 98 -6.89 -5.50 10.21
CA ARG A 98 -6.73 -6.74 9.45
C ARG A 98 -5.81 -7.72 10.17
N ARG A 99 -6.42 -8.59 10.97
CA ARG A 99 -5.71 -9.68 11.69
C ARG A 99 -4.95 -10.57 10.70
N GLY A 100 -3.77 -11.03 11.12
CA GLY A 100 -2.92 -11.90 10.29
C GLY A 100 -2.13 -11.17 9.19
N SER A 101 -2.12 -9.84 9.19
CA SER A 101 -1.26 -9.06 8.29
C SER A 101 0.23 -9.27 8.64
N PHE A 102 1.05 -9.29 7.58
CA PHE A 102 2.51 -9.44 7.58
C PHE A 102 3.04 -10.83 7.91
N ASN A 103 3.98 -11.31 7.10
CA ASN A 103 4.84 -12.44 7.45
C ASN A 103 6.09 -11.96 8.22
N VAL A 104 6.91 -12.91 8.69
CA VAL A 104 8.15 -12.63 9.46
C VAL A 104 9.10 -11.69 8.72
N ARG A 105 9.38 -11.93 7.43
CA ARG A 105 10.29 -11.09 6.63
C ARG A 105 9.77 -9.67 6.45
N GLN A 106 8.45 -9.51 6.30
CA GLN A 106 7.80 -8.21 6.17
C GLN A 106 7.81 -7.44 7.48
N LEU A 107 7.67 -8.12 8.62
CA LEU A 107 7.81 -7.51 9.94
C LEU A 107 9.24 -7.04 10.18
N GLU A 108 10.24 -7.88 9.90
CA GLU A 108 11.66 -7.49 10.00
C GLU A 108 11.96 -6.25 9.15
N PHE A 109 11.41 -6.19 7.93
CA PHE A 109 11.53 -5.00 7.09
C PHE A 109 10.89 -3.76 7.74
N LEU A 110 9.64 -3.85 8.20
CA LEU A 110 8.92 -2.71 8.81
C LEU A 110 9.57 -2.25 10.12
N GLN A 111 10.10 -3.18 10.91
CA GLN A 111 10.84 -2.88 12.14
C GLN A 111 12.15 -2.16 11.84
N ASN A 112 12.84 -2.50 10.76
CA ASN A 112 14.10 -1.86 10.38
C ASN A 112 13.93 -0.65 9.45
N TYR A 113 12.70 -0.39 8.99
CA TYR A 113 12.41 0.71 8.08
C TYR A 113 12.63 2.06 8.75
N GLN A 114 13.57 2.84 8.21
CA GLN A 114 13.82 4.22 8.61
C GLN A 114 13.02 5.16 7.70
N SER A 115 12.13 5.95 8.31
CA SER A 115 11.37 6.96 7.59
C SER A 115 12.25 8.18 7.31
N GLY A 116 12.08 8.75 6.12
CA GLY A 116 12.67 10.04 5.75
C GLY A 116 11.73 11.23 6.00
N HIS A 117 10.62 11.03 6.71
CA HIS A 117 9.54 11.99 6.93
C HIS A 117 9.04 12.64 5.64
N ARG A 118 8.69 11.79 4.67
CA ARG A 118 8.39 12.23 3.29
C ARG A 118 6.92 12.59 3.04
N LEU A 119 6.04 12.33 4.02
CA LEU A 119 4.61 12.58 3.95
C LEU A 119 4.17 13.57 5.04
#